data_AF-A0A142B9P3-F1
#
_entry.id   AF-A0A142B9P3-F1
#
_cell.length_a   1.000
_cell.length_b   1.000
_cell.length_c   1.000
_cell.angle_alpha   90.00
_cell.angle_beta   90.00
_cell.angle_gamma   90.00
#
_symmetry.space_group_name_H-M   'P 1'
#
loop_
_entity.id
_entity.type
_entity.pdbx_description
1 polymer ?
#
loop_
_entity_poly.entity_id
_entity_poly.type
_entity_poly.pdbx_seq_one_letter_code
_entity_poly.pdbx_strand_id
1 'polypeptide(L)'
;MFNTQARTAAIGNAFNTRAETTHSEYLNQSVMDHFQSRIGWMVMLALFGFISGYIITSFEDTLSSLLILAVYIPMIADSGGNSGSQAASVIIQALAKNDLHTGLYLRVLWKELRVGIMTAGVISIIAFCKVSLLSGDAALPMDTSLFEVAFVISFALAVQIVLSTLIGATIPLGASRAGINPAVMTSPMLTSVVDISGMLIYFGLATSMLNI
;
A
#
# COMPACT_ATOMS: atom_id res chain seq x y z
N MET A 1 -24.98 32.66 -25.85
CA MET A 1 -25.47 31.37 -25.30
C MET A 1 -25.29 30.16 -26.23
N PHE A 2 -25.10 30.33 -27.55
CA PHE A 2 -24.97 29.22 -28.52
C PHE A 2 -23.60 28.47 -28.56
N ASN A 3 -22.55 28.98 -27.91
CA ASN A 3 -21.21 28.37 -27.96
C ASN A 3 -21.05 27.20 -26.96
N THR A 4 -21.85 27.17 -25.90
CA THR A 4 -21.71 26.18 -24.82
C THR A 4 -22.22 24.79 -25.23
N GLN A 5 -23.37 24.70 -25.91
CA GLN A 5 -23.92 23.42 -26.36
C GLN A 5 -23.07 22.74 -27.45
N ALA A 6 -22.51 23.51 -28.38
CA ALA A 6 -21.62 22.98 -29.42
C ALA A 6 -20.30 22.43 -28.83
N ARG A 7 -19.75 23.09 -27.80
CA ARG A 7 -18.58 22.61 -27.06
C ARG A 7 -18.87 21.34 -26.26
N THR A 8 -20.02 21.25 -25.60
CA THR A 8 -20.41 20.04 -24.85
C THR A 8 -20.61 18.84 -25.78
N ALA A 9 -21.22 19.05 -26.96
CA ALA A 9 -21.38 18.00 -27.97
C ALA A 9 -20.03 17.54 -28.56
N ALA A 10 -19.10 18.47 -28.83
CA ALA A 10 -17.77 18.14 -29.33
C ALA A 10 -16.93 17.35 -28.31
N ILE A 11 -17.05 17.67 -27.02
CA ILE A 11 -16.38 16.93 -25.94
C ILE A 11 -16.98 15.53 -25.79
N GLY A 12 -18.31 15.39 -25.85
CA GLY A 12 -19.00 14.10 -25.81
C GLY A 12 -18.59 13.17 -26.97
N ASN A 13 -18.52 13.70 -28.19
CA ASN A 13 -18.03 12.94 -29.34
C ASN A 13 -16.56 12.55 -29.19
N ALA A 14 -15.68 13.47 -28.79
CA ALA A 14 -14.26 13.16 -28.59
C ALA A 14 -14.04 12.08 -27.51
N PHE A 15 -14.85 12.08 -26.45
CA PHE A 15 -14.79 11.07 -25.40
C PHE A 15 -15.27 9.70 -25.91
N ASN A 16 -16.39 9.65 -26.62
CA ASN A 16 -16.91 8.41 -27.21
C ASN A 16 -15.94 7.84 -28.25
N THR A 17 -15.41 8.67 -29.16
CA THR A 17 -14.45 8.21 -30.17
C THR A 17 -13.17 7.68 -29.52
N ARG A 18 -12.68 8.31 -28.45
CA ARG A 18 -11.47 7.85 -27.74
C ARG A 18 -11.72 6.56 -26.97
N ALA A 19 -12.88 6.41 -26.35
CA ALA A 19 -13.29 5.18 -25.69
C ALA A 19 -13.43 4.02 -26.68
N GLU A 20 -14.08 4.25 -27.84
CA GLU A 20 -14.22 3.29 -28.92
C GLU A 20 -12.88 2.88 -29.53
N THR A 21 -11.98 3.84 -29.79
CA THR A 21 -10.63 3.51 -30.31
C THR A 21 -9.84 2.65 -29.33
N THR A 22 -9.87 2.99 -28.03
CA THR A 22 -9.11 2.25 -27.00
C THR A 22 -9.68 0.84 -26.79
N HIS A 23 -11.01 0.69 -26.81
CA HIS A 23 -11.66 -0.62 -26.70
C HIS A 23 -11.36 -1.51 -27.91
N SER A 24 -11.35 -0.93 -29.10
CA SER A 24 -11.00 -1.65 -30.33
C SER A 24 -9.53 -2.06 -30.32
N GLU A 25 -8.60 -1.18 -29.92
CA GLU A 25 -7.17 -1.49 -29.82
C GLU A 25 -6.90 -2.62 -28.83
N TYR A 26 -7.58 -2.63 -27.68
CA TYR A 26 -7.43 -3.70 -26.69
C TYR A 26 -7.87 -5.07 -27.24
N LEU A 27 -9.04 -5.13 -27.90
CA LEU A 27 -9.56 -6.37 -28.47
C LEU A 27 -8.79 -6.82 -29.73
N ASN A 28 -8.15 -5.87 -30.42
CA ASN A 28 -7.32 -6.13 -31.60
C ASN A 28 -5.90 -6.58 -31.24
N GLN A 29 -5.43 -6.33 -30.00
CA GLN A 29 -4.15 -6.82 -29.53
C GLN A 29 -4.19 -8.35 -29.34
N SER A 30 -3.22 -9.07 -29.90
CA SER A 30 -3.18 -10.52 -29.72
C SER A 30 -2.96 -10.88 -28.24
N VAL A 31 -3.50 -12.03 -27.83
CA VAL A 31 -3.32 -12.54 -26.46
C VAL A 31 -1.83 -12.66 -26.11
N MET A 32 -0.99 -13.03 -27.08
CA MET A 32 0.46 -13.18 -26.88
C MET A 32 1.14 -11.83 -26.65
N ASP A 33 0.82 -10.81 -27.44
CA ASP A 33 1.40 -9.47 -27.26
C ASP A 33 1.00 -8.88 -25.91
N HIS A 34 -0.26 -9.09 -25.53
CA HIS A 34 -0.75 -8.62 -24.24
C HIS A 34 -0.11 -9.38 -23.07
N PHE A 35 0.09 -10.70 -23.20
CA PHE A 35 0.83 -11.50 -22.22
C PHE A 35 2.28 -11.04 -22.07
N GLN A 36 3.01 -10.86 -23.17
CA GLN A 36 4.41 -10.43 -23.17
C GLN A 36 4.59 -9.05 -22.54
N SER A 37 3.61 -8.14 -22.72
CA SER A 37 3.62 -6.82 -22.08
C SER A 37 3.48 -6.87 -20.54
N ARG A 38 2.90 -7.95 -20.00
CA ARG A 38 2.61 -8.09 -18.55
C ARG A 38 3.57 -9.03 -17.84
N ILE A 39 4.00 -10.12 -18.50
CA ILE A 39 4.71 -11.21 -17.83
C ILE A 39 6.03 -10.75 -17.21
N GLY A 40 6.80 -9.88 -17.90
CA GLY A 40 8.06 -9.36 -17.34
C GLY A 40 7.83 -8.58 -16.04
N TRP A 41 6.75 -7.79 -15.99
CA TRP A 41 6.35 -7.07 -14.79
C TRP A 41 5.84 -7.99 -13.68
N MET A 42 4.99 -8.96 -14.02
CA MET A 42 4.47 -9.95 -13.07
C MET A 42 5.58 -10.80 -12.45
N VAL A 43 6.56 -11.23 -13.25
CA VAL A 43 7.73 -11.98 -12.77
C VAL A 43 8.55 -11.13 -11.80
N MET A 44 8.80 -9.86 -12.13
CA MET A 44 9.51 -8.95 -11.24
C MET A 44 8.78 -8.79 -9.88
N LEU A 45 7.46 -8.59 -9.90
CA LEU A 45 6.66 -8.52 -8.67
C LEU A 45 6.67 -9.83 -7.87
N ALA A 46 6.64 -10.98 -8.55
CA ALA A 46 6.74 -12.28 -7.90
C ALA A 46 8.09 -12.46 -7.19
N LEU A 47 9.19 -11.95 -7.76
CA LEU A 47 10.50 -11.96 -7.11
C LEU A 47 10.52 -11.11 -5.83
N PHE A 48 9.84 -9.95 -5.81
CA PHE A 48 9.64 -9.20 -4.57
C PHE A 48 8.82 -10.00 -3.54
N GLY A 49 7.82 -10.76 -3.98
CA GLY A 49 7.07 -11.68 -3.13
C GLY A 49 7.96 -12.73 -2.44
N PHE A 50 9.00 -13.22 -3.12
CA PHE A 50 9.97 -14.13 -2.50
C PHE A 50 10.76 -13.45 -1.36
N ILE A 51 11.05 -12.16 -1.47
CA ILE A 51 11.71 -11.40 -0.40
C ILE A 51 10.80 -11.33 0.84
N SER A 52 9.51 -11.05 0.65
CA SER A 52 8.54 -11.07 1.76
C SER A 52 8.44 -12.46 2.40
N GLY A 53 8.42 -13.53 1.58
CA GLY A 53 8.46 -14.91 2.09
C GLY A 53 9.75 -15.23 2.86
N TYR A 54 10.90 -14.76 2.38
CA TYR A 54 12.17 -14.89 3.09
C TYR A 54 12.17 -14.16 4.44
N ILE A 55 11.57 -12.98 4.51
CA ILE A 55 11.41 -12.25 5.78
C ILE A 55 10.54 -13.07 6.75
N ILE A 56 9.39 -13.56 6.31
CA ILE A 56 8.50 -14.36 7.16
C ILE A 56 9.22 -15.60 7.69
N THR A 57 9.97 -16.32 6.84
CA THR A 57 10.76 -17.49 7.27
C THR A 57 11.92 -17.14 8.21
N SER A 58 12.49 -15.94 8.09
CA SER A 58 13.49 -15.45 9.05
C SER A 58 12.93 -15.22 10.46
N PHE A 59 11.61 -15.17 10.62
CA PHE A 59 10.88 -15.05 11.90
C PHE A 59 10.10 -16.33 12.26
N GLU A 60 10.57 -17.50 11.78
CA GLU A 60 9.96 -18.80 12.07
C GLU A 60 9.90 -19.10 13.58
N ASP A 61 10.92 -18.74 14.35
CA ASP A 61 10.95 -18.93 15.81
C ASP A 61 9.86 -18.10 16.51
N THR A 62 9.67 -16.85 16.09
CA THR A 62 8.62 -15.96 16.57
C THR A 62 7.23 -16.54 16.26
N LEU A 63 7.03 -17.05 15.04
CA LEU A 63 5.77 -17.66 14.61
C LEU A 63 5.47 -18.97 15.34
N SER A 64 6.50 -19.77 15.59
CA SER A 64 6.39 -21.03 16.34
C SER A 64 6.04 -20.78 17.79
N SER A 65 6.55 -19.68 18.36
CA SER A 65 6.21 -19.24 19.72
C SER A 65 4.79 -18.69 19.81
N LEU A 66 4.31 -18.00 18.78
CA LEU A 66 2.99 -17.36 18.80
C LEU A 66 2.30 -17.39 17.42
N LEU A 67 1.63 -18.51 17.13
CA LEU A 67 1.01 -18.77 15.82
C LEU A 67 -0.08 -17.76 15.44
N ILE A 68 -0.76 -17.14 16.42
CA ILE A 68 -1.76 -16.09 16.16
C ILE A 68 -1.17 -14.94 15.34
N LEU A 69 0.14 -14.67 15.42
CA LEU A 69 0.78 -13.63 14.61
C LEU A 69 0.62 -13.88 13.10
N ALA A 70 0.60 -15.14 12.66
CA ALA A 70 0.39 -15.51 11.27
C ALA A 70 -0.99 -15.10 10.74
N VAL A 71 -2.02 -15.17 11.58
CA VAL A 71 -3.41 -14.83 11.23
C VAL A 71 -3.57 -13.35 10.88
N TYR A 72 -2.68 -12.50 11.39
CA TYR A 72 -2.72 -11.05 11.18
C TYR A 72 -1.77 -10.55 10.08
N ILE A 73 -0.93 -11.42 9.49
CA ILE A 73 -0.10 -11.10 8.33
C ILE A 73 -0.92 -10.45 7.19
N PRO A 74 -2.08 -11.01 6.76
CA PRO A 74 -2.85 -10.42 5.66
C PRO A 74 -3.36 -9.01 5.98
N MET A 75 -3.72 -8.75 7.24
CA MET A 75 -4.21 -7.45 7.68
C MET A 75 -3.11 -6.38 7.65
N ILE A 76 -1.90 -6.74 8.07
CA ILE A 76 -0.73 -5.86 8.03
C ILE A 76 -0.37 -5.52 6.57
N ALA A 77 -0.31 -6.52 5.70
CA ALA A 77 -0.02 -6.34 4.28
C ALA A 77 -1.10 -5.48 3.58
N ASP A 78 -2.38 -5.82 3.74
CA ASP A 78 -3.49 -5.12 3.09
C ASP A 78 -3.60 -3.66 3.55
N SER A 79 -3.56 -3.41 4.87
CA SER A 79 -3.63 -2.05 5.41
C SER A 79 -2.42 -1.20 4.99
N GLY A 80 -1.24 -1.82 4.93
CA GLY A 80 -0.04 -1.23 4.35
C GLY A 80 -0.28 -0.84 2.88
N GLY A 81 -0.51 -1.82 2.01
CA GLY A 81 -0.66 -1.61 0.57
C GLY A 81 -1.75 -0.58 0.21
N ASN A 82 -2.89 -0.63 0.91
CA ASN A 82 -4.01 0.29 0.67
C ASN A 82 -3.68 1.72 1.09
N SER A 83 -3.08 1.93 2.26
CA SER A 83 -2.72 3.28 2.74
C SER A 83 -1.64 3.93 1.86
N GLY A 84 -0.60 3.18 1.48
CA GLY A 84 0.46 3.67 0.61
C GLY A 84 -0.03 3.97 -0.81
N SER A 85 -0.86 3.08 -1.38
CA SER A 85 -1.45 3.29 -2.71
C SER A 85 -2.38 4.50 -2.75
N GLN A 86 -3.14 4.73 -1.67
CA GLN A 86 -3.99 5.91 -1.53
C GLN A 86 -3.15 7.19 -1.50
N ALA A 87 -2.10 7.23 -0.67
CA ALA A 87 -1.19 8.38 -0.60
C ALA A 87 -0.54 8.66 -1.96
N ALA A 88 0.01 7.63 -2.62
CA ALA A 88 0.61 7.76 -3.94
C ALA A 88 -0.38 8.29 -4.98
N SER A 89 -1.61 7.80 -4.98
CA SER A 89 -2.65 8.24 -5.91
C SER A 89 -2.97 9.73 -5.74
N VAL A 90 -3.04 10.22 -4.50
CA VAL A 90 -3.28 11.65 -4.21
C VAL A 90 -2.11 12.50 -4.68
N ILE A 91 -0.87 12.05 -4.42
CA ILE A 91 0.34 12.77 -4.84
C ILE A 91 0.49 12.81 -6.37
N ILE A 92 0.29 11.69 -7.06
CA ILE A 92 0.36 11.62 -8.53
C ILE A 92 -0.68 12.57 -9.14
N GLN A 93 -1.90 12.62 -8.60
CA GLN A 93 -2.93 13.55 -9.07
C GLN A 93 -2.54 15.01 -8.86
N ALA A 94 -1.93 15.35 -7.73
CA ALA A 94 -1.45 16.71 -7.46
C ALA A 94 -0.27 17.09 -8.37
N LEU A 95 0.66 16.16 -8.63
CA LEU A 95 1.76 16.35 -9.58
C LEU A 95 1.24 16.57 -11.02
N ALA A 96 0.23 15.80 -11.44
CA ALA A 96 -0.37 15.92 -12.77
C ALA A 96 -1.05 17.28 -13.02
N LYS A 97 -1.53 17.94 -11.96
CA LYS A 97 -2.12 19.29 -12.02
C LYS A 97 -1.08 20.42 -12.00
N ASN A 98 0.21 20.09 -11.91
CA ASN A 98 1.27 21.05 -11.59
C ASN A 98 1.05 21.81 -10.26
N ASP A 99 0.26 21.24 -9.33
CA ASP A 99 -0.02 21.84 -8.02
C ASP A 99 1.17 21.75 -7.05
N LEU A 100 2.22 21.00 -7.41
CA LEU A 100 3.36 20.70 -6.55
C LEU A 100 4.68 21.13 -7.18
N HIS A 101 5.30 22.16 -6.60
CA HIS A 101 6.68 22.56 -6.89
C HIS A 101 7.67 21.84 -5.95
N THR A 102 8.93 21.69 -6.39
CA THR A 102 10.01 20.99 -5.65
C THR A 102 10.26 21.53 -4.24
N GLY A 103 9.95 22.80 -3.97
CA GLY A 103 10.06 23.41 -2.63
C GLY A 103 8.98 22.99 -1.63
N LEU A 104 7.92 22.29 -2.07
CA LEU A 104 6.78 21.91 -1.22
C LEU A 104 6.86 20.47 -0.69
N TYR A 105 7.85 19.67 -1.10
CA TYR A 105 7.89 18.24 -0.78
C TYR A 105 7.87 17.94 0.71
N LEU A 106 8.64 18.67 1.52
CA LEU A 106 8.62 18.49 2.96
C LEU A 106 7.27 18.86 3.59
N ARG A 107 6.59 19.89 3.04
CA ARG A 107 5.25 20.28 3.49
C ARG A 107 4.20 19.22 3.11
N VAL A 108 4.35 18.58 1.96
CA VAL A 108 3.53 17.44 1.54
C VAL A 108 3.75 16.25 2.47
N LEU A 109 5.01 15.84 2.70
CA LEU A 109 5.31 14.73 3.62
C LEU A 109 4.81 15.01 5.04
N TRP A 110 4.88 16.24 5.51
CA TRP A 110 4.32 16.62 6.81
C TRP A 110 2.78 16.57 6.84
N LYS A 111 2.11 16.85 5.73
CA LYS A 111 0.66 16.66 5.61
C LYS A 111 0.32 15.17 5.63
N GLU A 112 1.01 14.36 4.82
CA GLU A 112 0.79 12.92 4.71
C GLU A 112 1.13 12.19 6.01
N LEU A 113 2.15 12.62 6.75
CA LEU A 113 2.43 12.09 8.10
C LEU A 113 1.22 12.25 9.02
N ARG A 114 0.60 13.44 9.06
CA ARG A 114 -0.56 13.72 9.91
C ARG A 114 -1.78 12.90 9.48
N VAL A 115 -2.03 12.82 8.18
CA VAL A 115 -3.09 11.96 7.63
C VAL A 115 -2.84 10.50 8.00
N GLY A 116 -1.61 10.02 7.82
CA GLY A 116 -1.20 8.67 8.19
C GLY A 116 -1.39 8.36 9.67
N ILE A 117 -1.02 9.28 10.58
CA ILE A 117 -1.23 9.13 12.03
C ILE A 117 -2.73 9.03 12.36
N MET A 118 -3.57 9.88 11.75
CA MET A 118 -5.02 9.84 11.97
C MET A 118 -5.62 8.51 11.48
N THR A 119 -5.26 8.07 10.28
CA THR A 119 -5.70 6.79 9.72
C THR A 119 -5.22 5.62 10.58
N ALA A 120 -3.94 5.63 10.98
CA ALA A 120 -3.34 4.62 11.84
C ALA A 120 -4.06 4.53 13.19
N GLY A 121 -4.42 5.67 13.80
CA GLY A 121 -5.17 5.69 15.06
C GLY A 121 -6.52 4.98 14.95
N VAL A 122 -7.30 5.28 13.92
CA VAL A 122 -8.62 4.64 13.73
C VAL A 122 -8.48 3.14 13.44
N ILE A 123 -7.60 2.77 12.50
CA ILE A 123 -7.47 1.37 12.07
C ILE A 123 -6.85 0.50 13.17
N SER A 124 -5.88 1.01 13.93
CA SER A 124 -5.27 0.26 15.04
C SER A 124 -6.23 0.05 16.21
N ILE A 125 -7.12 1.02 16.52
CA ILE A 125 -8.16 0.81 17.53
C ILE A 125 -9.11 -0.30 17.10
N ILE A 126 -9.53 -0.33 15.83
CA ILE A 126 -10.39 -1.40 15.31
C ILE A 126 -9.67 -2.75 15.37
N ALA A 127 -8.39 -2.79 14.98
CA ALA A 127 -7.58 -4.00 15.06
C ALA A 127 -7.43 -4.50 16.50
N PHE A 128 -7.22 -3.60 17.46
CA PHE A 128 -7.09 -3.94 18.87
C PHE A 128 -8.37 -4.58 19.41
N CYS A 129 -9.52 -3.97 19.11
CA CYS A 129 -10.82 -4.52 19.46
C CYS A 129 -11.04 -5.89 18.81
N LYS A 130 -10.69 -6.05 17.52
CA LYS A 130 -10.79 -7.34 16.81
C LYS A 130 -9.97 -8.42 17.52
N VAL A 131 -8.69 -8.16 17.81
CA VAL A 131 -7.82 -9.16 18.45
C VAL A 131 -8.34 -9.51 19.84
N SER A 132 -8.71 -8.49 20.63
CA SER A 132 -9.16 -8.69 22.02
C SER A 132 -10.48 -9.46 22.12
N LEU A 133 -11.37 -9.33 21.13
CA LEU A 133 -12.72 -9.92 21.18
C LEU A 133 -12.85 -11.23 20.40
N LEU A 134 -12.14 -11.39 19.27
CA LEU A 134 -12.31 -12.52 18.36
C LEU A 134 -11.16 -13.52 18.38
N SER A 135 -10.17 -13.34 19.25
CA SER A 135 -9.02 -14.27 19.37
C SER A 135 -8.91 -14.94 20.74
N GLY A 136 -10.02 -15.06 21.47
CA GLY A 136 -10.08 -15.66 22.81
C GLY A 136 -9.66 -17.14 22.88
N ASP A 137 -9.80 -17.90 21.80
CA ASP A 137 -9.43 -19.32 21.74
C ASP A 137 -7.97 -19.56 21.30
N ALA A 138 -7.17 -18.50 21.12
CA ALA A 138 -5.79 -18.64 20.70
C ALA A 138 -4.95 -19.28 21.82
N ALA A 139 -4.13 -20.28 21.46
CA ALA A 139 -3.12 -20.81 22.36
C ALA A 139 -2.05 -19.74 22.59
N LEU A 140 -1.94 -19.28 23.85
CA LEU A 140 -0.96 -18.27 24.27
C LEU A 140 0.09 -18.93 25.18
N PRO A 141 1.36 -18.46 25.13
CA PRO A 141 2.35 -18.79 26.15
C PRO A 141 1.84 -18.43 27.55
N MET A 142 2.26 -19.18 28.57
CA MET A 142 1.77 -19.03 29.95
C MET A 142 1.97 -17.62 30.52
N ASP A 143 2.99 -16.89 30.03
CA ASP A 143 3.36 -15.56 30.51
C ASP A 143 2.87 -14.42 29.61
N THR A 144 2.10 -14.70 28.54
CA THR A 144 1.66 -13.70 27.56
C THR A 144 0.15 -13.49 27.59
N SER A 145 -0.27 -12.24 27.80
CA SER A 145 -1.68 -11.86 27.80
C SER A 145 -2.21 -11.61 26.38
N LEU A 146 -3.47 -11.98 26.12
CA LEU A 146 -4.14 -11.64 24.85
C LEU A 146 -4.16 -10.13 24.60
N PHE A 147 -4.26 -9.31 25.66
CA PHE A 147 -4.22 -7.85 25.55
C PHE A 147 -2.85 -7.33 25.12
N GLU A 148 -1.76 -7.98 25.54
CA GLU A 148 -0.41 -7.62 25.11
C GLU A 148 -0.21 -7.94 23.63
N VAL A 149 -0.65 -9.12 23.20
CA VAL A 149 -0.64 -9.50 21.77
C VAL A 149 -1.49 -8.54 20.94
N ALA A 150 -2.70 -8.22 21.40
CA ALA A 150 -3.59 -7.26 20.75
C ALA A 150 -2.96 -5.87 20.61
N PHE A 151 -2.27 -5.41 21.66
CA PHE A 151 -1.55 -4.14 21.66
C PHE A 151 -0.42 -4.15 20.65
N VAL A 152 0.44 -5.19 20.67
CA VAL A 152 1.60 -5.30 19.79
C VAL A 152 1.19 -5.37 18.32
N ILE A 153 0.20 -6.20 17.97
CA ILE A 153 -0.32 -6.31 16.59
C ILE A 153 -0.86 -4.96 16.12
N SER A 154 -1.66 -4.29 16.94
CA SER A 154 -2.28 -3.01 16.60
C SER A 154 -1.28 -1.86 16.52
N PHE A 155 -0.28 -1.86 17.39
CA PHE A 155 0.80 -0.88 17.37
C PHE A 155 1.68 -1.06 16.13
N ALA A 156 2.08 -2.29 15.81
CA ALA A 156 2.81 -2.58 14.59
C ALA A 156 2.03 -2.19 13.33
N LEU A 157 0.72 -2.45 13.30
CA LEU A 157 -0.17 -1.99 12.24
C LEU A 157 -0.18 -0.47 12.11
N ALA A 158 -0.24 0.26 13.23
CA ALA A 158 -0.21 1.71 13.24
C ALA A 158 1.11 2.25 12.63
N VAL A 159 2.24 1.71 13.08
CA VAL A 159 3.57 2.08 12.55
C VAL A 159 3.67 1.79 11.05
N GLN A 160 3.17 0.63 10.62
CA GLN A 160 3.16 0.24 9.22
C GLN A 160 2.29 1.15 8.35
N ILE A 161 1.10 1.54 8.81
CA ILE A 161 0.21 2.47 8.08
C ILE A 161 0.90 3.83 7.91
N VAL A 162 1.52 4.35 8.97
CA VAL A 162 2.24 5.63 8.90
C VAL A 162 3.41 5.53 7.91
N LEU A 163 4.24 4.50 8.02
CA LEU A 163 5.38 4.32 7.12
C LEU A 163 4.93 4.14 5.68
N SER A 164 3.93 3.28 5.44
CA SER A 164 3.38 3.04 4.11
C SER A 164 2.85 4.32 3.46
N THR A 165 2.11 5.13 4.22
CA THR A 165 1.62 6.44 3.78
C THR A 165 2.78 7.34 3.33
N LEU A 166 3.86 7.38 4.10
CA LEU A 166 5.06 8.17 3.77
C LEU A 166 5.81 7.61 2.56
N ILE A 167 5.97 6.30 2.44
CA ILE A 167 6.55 5.64 1.26
C ILE A 167 5.74 5.99 0.02
N GLY A 168 4.40 5.88 0.11
CA GLY A 168 3.50 6.19 -0.98
C GLY A 168 3.52 7.65 -1.40
N ALA A 169 3.73 8.57 -0.46
CA ALA A 169 3.95 9.97 -0.79
C ALA A 169 5.35 10.22 -1.40
N THR A 170 6.38 9.55 -0.89
CA THR A 170 7.78 9.82 -1.24
C THR A 170 8.14 9.30 -2.63
N ILE A 171 7.69 8.10 -3.01
CA ILE A 171 8.04 7.47 -4.29
C ILE A 171 7.66 8.37 -5.49
N PRO A 172 6.41 8.86 -5.63
CA PRO A 172 6.03 9.74 -6.74
C PRO A 172 6.74 11.10 -6.71
N LEU A 173 6.96 11.68 -5.53
CA LEU A 173 7.70 12.95 -5.38
C LEU A 173 9.16 12.78 -5.83
N GLY A 174 9.80 11.69 -5.42
CA GLY A 174 11.16 11.33 -5.82
C GLY A 174 11.28 11.09 -7.31
N ALA A 175 10.34 10.33 -7.90
CA ALA A 175 10.27 10.11 -9.34
C ALA A 175 10.15 11.44 -10.11
N SER A 176 9.23 12.32 -9.69
CA SER A 176 9.05 13.65 -10.28
C SER A 176 10.34 14.49 -10.20
N ARG A 177 11.02 14.46 -9.05
CA ARG A 177 12.29 15.17 -8.86
C ARG A 177 13.39 14.65 -9.79
N ALA A 178 13.41 13.35 -10.06
CA ALA A 178 14.36 12.70 -10.96
C ALA A 178 13.99 12.87 -12.46
N GLY A 179 12.90 13.56 -12.79
CA GLY A 179 12.42 13.69 -14.17
C GLY A 179 11.75 12.42 -14.71
N ILE A 180 11.47 11.45 -13.84
CA ILE A 180 10.76 10.21 -14.18
C ILE A 180 9.26 10.47 -14.06
N ASN A 181 8.46 10.02 -15.04
CA ASN A 181 7.01 10.14 -14.98
C ASN A 181 6.46 9.35 -13.77
N PRO A 182 5.91 10.04 -12.74
CA PRO A 182 5.41 9.39 -11.53
C PRO A 182 4.26 8.42 -11.79
N ALA A 183 3.49 8.61 -12.87
CA ALA A 183 2.39 7.72 -13.24
C ALA A 183 2.87 6.34 -13.71
N VAL A 184 4.14 6.21 -14.09
CA VAL A 184 4.76 4.93 -14.45
C VAL A 184 5.10 4.11 -13.19
N MET A 185 5.23 4.76 -12.03
CA MET A 185 5.35 4.08 -10.75
C MET A 185 3.98 3.52 -10.38
N THR A 186 3.73 2.28 -10.81
CA THR A 186 2.44 1.62 -10.61
C THR A 186 2.26 1.20 -9.15
N SER A 187 1.00 1.18 -8.68
CA SER A 187 0.64 0.72 -7.32
C SER A 187 1.25 -0.64 -6.93
N PRO A 188 1.36 -1.64 -7.83
CA PRO A 188 1.96 -2.93 -7.49
C PRO A 188 3.40 -2.88 -6.94
N MET A 189 4.30 -2.08 -7.53
CA MET A 189 5.69 -2.01 -7.03
C MET A 189 5.74 -1.38 -5.64
N LEU A 190 4.94 -0.33 -5.44
CA LEU A 190 4.80 0.33 -4.16
C LEU A 190 4.30 -0.66 -3.10
N THR A 191 3.26 -1.44 -3.42
CA THR A 191 2.73 -2.45 -2.49
C THR A 191 3.79 -3.46 -2.12
N SER A 192 4.61 -3.94 -3.06
CA SER A 192 5.72 -4.86 -2.73
C SER A 192 6.74 -4.26 -1.75
N VAL A 193 7.13 -2.99 -1.93
CA VAL A 193 8.05 -2.30 -1.00
C VAL A 193 7.42 -2.18 0.39
N VAL A 194 6.14 -1.83 0.43
CA VAL A 194 5.37 -1.67 1.66
C VAL A 194 5.17 -3.01 2.38
N ASP A 195 4.94 -4.10 1.65
CA ASP A 195 4.81 -5.45 2.22
C ASP A 195 6.11 -5.86 2.91
N ILE A 196 7.25 -5.67 2.23
CA ILE A 196 8.59 -5.95 2.78
C ILE A 196 8.82 -5.14 4.06
N SER A 197 8.59 -3.83 4.04
CA SER A 197 8.77 -2.99 5.23
C SER A 197 7.79 -3.37 6.35
N GLY A 198 6.57 -3.75 5.99
CA GLY A 198 5.52 -4.15 6.92
C GLY A 198 5.82 -5.43 7.66
N MET A 199 6.33 -6.45 6.97
CA MET A 199 6.74 -7.69 7.63
C MET A 199 7.91 -7.45 8.59
N LEU A 200 8.89 -6.63 8.20
CA LEU A 200 10.02 -6.29 9.08
C LEU A 200 9.56 -5.53 10.33
N ILE A 201 8.68 -4.55 10.19
CA ILE A 201 8.12 -3.81 11.34
C ILE A 201 7.30 -4.74 12.22
N TYR A 202 6.42 -5.51 11.61
CA TYR A 202 5.48 -6.35 12.33
C TYR A 202 6.20 -7.41 13.17
N PHE A 203 7.05 -8.20 12.54
CA PHE A 203 7.79 -9.23 13.26
C PHE A 203 8.87 -8.64 14.16
N GLY A 204 9.56 -7.57 13.76
CA GLY A 204 10.55 -6.90 14.62
C GLY A 204 9.94 -6.37 15.92
N LEU A 205 8.76 -5.73 15.85
CA LEU A 205 8.04 -5.29 17.03
C LEU A 205 7.46 -6.46 17.82
N ALA A 206 6.92 -7.49 17.16
CA ALA A 206 6.40 -8.67 17.85
C ALA A 206 7.49 -9.37 18.67
N THR A 207 8.62 -9.69 18.04
CA THR A 207 9.80 -10.32 18.66
C THR A 207 10.30 -9.49 19.84
N SER A 208 10.54 -8.19 19.63
CA SER A 208 11.13 -7.33 20.66
C SER A 208 10.20 -7.00 21.82
N MET A 209 8.90 -6.82 21.58
CA MET A 209 7.94 -6.40 22.61
C MET A 209 7.36 -7.58 23.39
N LEU A 210 7.19 -8.73 22.74
CA LEU A 210 6.70 -9.95 23.39
C LEU A 210 7.86 -10.79 23.98
N ASN A 211 9.11 -10.42 23.70
CA ASN A 211 10.32 -11.12 24.14
C ASN A 211 10.33 -12.60 23.71
N ILE A 212 9.97 -12.86 22.45
CA ILE A 212 9.91 -14.18 21.82
C ILE A 212 10.78 -14.24 20.57
#